data_AF-K2D8L9-F1
#
_entry.id   AF-K2D8L9-F1
#
_cell.length_a   1.000
_cell.length_b   1.000
_cell.length_c   1.000
_cell.angle_alpha   90.00
_cell.angle_beta   90.00
_cell.angle_gamma   90.00
#
_symmetry.space_group_name_H-M   'P 1'
#
loop_
_entity.id
_entity.type
_entity.pdbx_description
1 polymer ?
#
loop_
_entity_poly.entity_id
_entity_poly.type
_entity_poly.pdbx_seq_one_letter_code
_entity_poly.pdbx_strand_id
1 'polypeptide(L)' 'MPIISEEQARIEKPDYMLVLPWFFREEFLRREKKYLQDGGHFIFPLPKLEVI' A
#
# COMPACT_ATOMS: atom_id res chain seq x y z
N MET A 1 -6.67 16.31 3.45
CA MET A 1 -6.51 15.12 2.58
C MET A 1 -7.89 14.54 2.36
N PRO A 2 -8.33 14.30 1.11
CA PRO A 2 -9.59 13.61 0.86
C PRO A 2 -9.47 12.15 1.33
N ILE A 3 -10.51 11.66 2.01
CA ILE A 3 -10.63 10.25 2.34
C ILE A 3 -11.30 9.59 1.14
N ILE A 4 -10.57 8.73 0.45
CA ILE A 4 -11.08 7.95 -0.68
C ILE A 4 -11.27 6.49 -0.25
N SER A 5 -12.18 5.79 -0.91
CA SER A 5 -12.38 4.36 -0.70
C SER A 5 -11.21 3.54 -1.26
N GLU A 6 -10.96 2.36 -0.69
CA GLU A 6 -9.92 1.43 -1.15
C GLU A 6 -10.06 1.06 -2.63
N GLU A 7 -11.29 0.88 -3.13
CA GLU A 7 -11.53 0.61 -4.56
C GLU A 7 -11.06 1.75 -5.46
N GLN A 8 -11.31 2.99 -5.06
CA GLN A 8 -10.85 4.15 -5.83
C GLN A 8 -9.32 4.21 -5.86
N ALA A 9 -8.66 3.96 -4.72
CA ALA A 9 -7.21 3.91 -4.64
C ALA A 9 -6.61 2.82 -5.55
N ARG A 10 -7.28 1.66 -5.69
CA ARG A 10 -6.88 0.61 -6.63
C ARG A 10 -7.04 0.99 -8.10
N ILE A 11 -8.05 1.80 -8.42
CA ILE A 11 -8.28 2.31 -9.78
C ILE A 11 -7.24 3.36 -10.14
N GLU A 12 -6.90 4.25 -9.20
CA GLU A 12 -5.90 5.30 -9.42
C GLU A 12 -4.48 4.77 -9.53
N LYS A 13 -4.21 3.55 -9.05
CA LYS A 13 -2.90 2.87 -9.14
C LYS A 13 -1.74 3.81 -8.80
N PRO A 14 -1.69 4.34 -7.57
CA PRO A 14 -0.58 5.21 -7.17
C PRO A 14 0.75 4.44 -7.28
N ASP A 15 1.84 5.11 -7.67
CA ASP A 15 3.17 4.48 -7.66
C ASP A 15 3.61 4.04 -6.25
N TYR A 16 3.19 4.79 -5.22
CA TYR A 16 3.57 4.53 -3.83
C TYR A 16 2.37 4.67 -2.87
N MET A 17 2.13 3.64 -2.07
CA MET A 17 1.16 3.67 -0.97
C MET A 17 1.87 3.69 0.39
N LEU A 18 1.62 4.74 1.17
CA LEU A 18 2.10 4.81 2.55
C LEU A 18 1.18 4.02 3.49
N VAL A 19 1.69 2.91 4.03
CA VAL A 19 0.93 2.07 4.96
C VAL A 19 1.21 2.51 6.39
N LEU A 20 0.33 3.37 6.91
CA LEU A 20 0.36 3.78 8.32
C LEU A 20 0.12 2.61 9.30
N PRO A 21 -0.86 1.70 9.07
CA PRO A 21 -1.04 0.52 9.92
C PRO A 21 -0.02 -0.58 9.57
N TRP A 22 1.26 -0.28 9.80
CA TRP A 22 2.41 -1.16 9.48
C TRP A 22 2.30 -2.55 10.11
N PHE A 23 1.62 -2.68 11.27
CA PHE A 23 1.42 -3.95 11.95
C PHE A 23 0.70 -4.99 11.07
N PHE A 24 -0.17 -4.54 10.16
CA PHE A 24 -0.92 -5.41 9.25
C PHE A 24 -0.23 -5.59 7.90
N ARG A 25 1.06 -5.27 7.78
CA ARG A 25 1.83 -5.36 6.51
C ARG A 25 1.60 -6.66 5.75
N GLU A 26 1.63 -7.81 6.43
CA GLU A 26 1.46 -9.11 5.77
C GLU A 26 0.07 -9.29 5.17
N GLU A 27 -0.96 -8.75 5.83
CA GLU A 27 -2.32 -8.79 5.31
C GLU A 27 -2.48 -7.86 4.10
N PHE A 28 -1.91 -6.64 4.16
CA PHE A 28 -1.86 -5.73 3.02
C PHE A 28 -1.14 -6.37 1.84
N LEU A 29 0.07 -6.91 2.04
CA LEU A 29 0.85 -7.58 0.99
C LEU A 29 0.10 -8.79 0.38
N ARG A 30 -0.65 -9.56 1.19
CA ARG A 30 -1.46 -10.68 0.70
C ARG A 30 -2.66 -10.22 -0.12
N ARG A 31 -3.41 -9.23 0.37
CA ARG A 31 -4.62 -8.71 -0.30
C ARG A 31 -4.28 -7.89 -1.56
N GLU A 32 -3.25 -7.07 -1.48
CA GLU A 32 -2.80 -6.15 -2.52
C GLU A 32 -1.65 -6.71 -3.37
N LYS A 33 -1.51 -8.05 -3.41
CA LYS A 33 -0.48 -8.71 -4.24
C LYS A 33 -0.59 -8.33 -5.72
N LYS A 34 -1.82 -8.07 -6.20
CA LYS A 34 -2.08 -7.60 -7.57
C LYS A 34 -1.53 -6.19 -7.80
N TYR A 35 -1.61 -5.30 -6.81
CA TYR A 35 -1.06 -3.94 -6.90
C TYR A 35 0.47 -3.94 -6.99
N LEU A 36 1.14 -4.78 -6.17
CA LEU A 36 2.59 -5.00 -6.28
C LEU A 36 3.00 -5.56 -7.66
N GLN A 37 2.20 -6.48 -8.21
CA GLN A 37 2.46 -7.02 -9.56
C GLN A 37 2.23 -6.00 -10.67
N ASP A 38 1.34 -5.03 -10.46
CA ASP A 38 1.05 -3.95 -11.41
C ASP A 38 2.13 -2.84 -11.36
N GLY A 39 3.13 -2.96 -10.48
CA GLY A 39 4.24 -2.01 -10.34
C GLY A 39 4.08 -0.99 -9.22
N GLY A 40 3.07 -1.14 -8.37
CA GLY A 40 2.90 -0.30 -7.19
C GLY A 40 3.85 -0.68 -6.06
N HIS A 41 4.23 0.29 -5.24
CA HIS A 41 5.13 0.09 -4.10
C HIS A 41 4.46 0.42 -2.76
N PHE A 42 4.69 -0.39 -1.75
CA PHE A 42 4.27 -0.11 -0.38
C PHE A 42 5.40 0.47 0.45
N ILE A 43 5.15 1.63 1.05
CA ILE A 43 6.06 2.29 1.98
C ILE A 43 5.61 2.01 3.40
N PHE A 44 6.44 1.31 4.16
CA PHE A 44 6.28 1.08 5.59
C PHE A 44 7.23 2.01 6.34
N PRO A 45 6.74 3.05 7.04
CA PRO A 45 7.61 4.02 7.71
C PRO A 45 8.21 3.51 9.01
N LEU A 46 7.69 2.42 9.60
CA LEU A 46 8.05 1.94 10.93
C LEU A 46 8.15 0.41 10.99
N PRO A 47 9.01 -0.15 11.86
CA PRO A 47 10.01 0.53 12.70
C PRO A 47 11.27 1.00 11.94
N LYS A 48 11.48 0.48 10.72
CA LYS A 48 12.46 0.97 9.76
C LYS A 48 11.72 1.27 8.46
N LEU A 49 12.14 2.31 7.75
CA LEU A 49 11.61 2.63 6.43
C LEU A 49 11.90 1.45 5.48
N GLU A 50 10.86 0.77 5.02
CA GLU A 50 10.94 -0.34 4.08
C GLU A 50 10.01 -0.09 2.90
N VAL A 51 10.52 -0.29 1.69
CA VAL A 51 9.75 -0.16 0.44
C VAL A 51 9.72 -1.53 -0.21
N ILE A 52 8.51 -2.03 -0.47
CA ILE A 52 8.25 -3.32 -1.14
C ILE A 52 7.59 -3.04 -2.49
#